data_AF-A0A5C7ZTU8-F1
#
_entry.id   AF-A0A5C7ZTU8-F1
#
_cell.length_a   1.000
_cell.length_b   1.000
_cell.length_c   1.000
_cell.angle_alpha   90.00
_cell.angle_beta   90.00
_cell.angle_gamma   90.00
#
_symmetry.space_group_name_H-M   'P 1'
#
loop_
_entity.id
_entity.type
_entity.pdbx_description
1 polymer ?
#
loop_
_entity_poly.entity_id
_entity_poly.type
_entity_poly.pdbx_seq_one_letter_code
_entity_poly.pdbx_strand_id
1 'polypeptide(L)'
;MFSGLGGSAQPGGTWSDPTATGALVGEQVQPALLPTGTSFFVYTVDDAGCTDDATVFVTLSNAPNAGTNAVITVCSTAPPFPMYQELGSTPDPNGAWTDPMNTMMNGVFDPAVDPSGVFMYTVTGPPPCVSATATLLIQVTQAANAGVDGNSSYCTTDTPFSLLDRLGGNPAPNGTWSYAGMSHGPVFVPGVDGPGEYIHRVLGVAPCGDATASVVLTLVSCAITAPVNMGVQNVAE
;
A
#
# COMPACT_ATOMS: atom_id res chain seq x y z
N MET A 1 35.20 -2.23 35.11
CA MET A 1 34.92 -3.56 34.52
C MET A 1 35.04 -4.75 35.48
N PHE A 2 35.74 -4.62 36.61
CA PHE A 2 35.93 -5.72 37.57
C PHE A 2 34.63 -6.42 38.03
N SER A 3 33.54 -5.68 38.19
CA SER A 3 32.21 -6.22 38.51
C SER A 3 31.58 -7.08 37.40
N GLY A 4 32.08 -6.99 36.16
CA GLY A 4 31.62 -7.77 35.01
C GLY A 4 32.32 -9.13 34.87
N LEU A 5 33.35 -9.42 35.68
CA LEU A 5 34.10 -10.68 35.63
C LEU A 5 33.33 -11.86 36.25
N GLY A 6 32.27 -11.62 37.01
CA GLY A 6 31.59 -12.67 37.79
C GLY A 6 32.52 -13.34 38.81
N GLY A 7 31.97 -14.20 39.68
CA GLY A 7 32.75 -15.00 40.63
C GLY A 7 33.58 -14.21 41.65
N SER A 8 34.64 -14.84 42.18
CA SER A 8 35.61 -14.26 43.13
C SER A 8 36.90 -13.84 42.40
N ALA A 9 36.79 -12.90 41.46
CA ALA A 9 37.95 -12.38 40.74
C ALA A 9 39.04 -11.89 41.72
N GLN A 10 40.30 -12.29 41.49
CA GLN A 10 41.42 -11.85 42.32
C GLN A 10 41.78 -10.39 42.01
N PRO A 11 41.93 -9.52 43.03
CA PRO A 11 42.45 -8.16 42.83
C PRO A 11 43.91 -8.16 42.36
N GLY A 12 44.35 -7.06 41.72
CA GLY A 12 45.76 -6.84 41.36
C GLY A 12 46.16 -7.25 39.95
N GLY A 13 45.22 -7.69 39.11
CA GLY A 13 45.44 -7.95 37.69
C GLY A 13 45.35 -6.70 36.83
N THR A 14 45.58 -6.87 35.53
CA THR A 14 45.55 -5.79 34.53
C THR A 14 44.52 -6.06 33.45
N TRP A 15 43.84 -5.01 33.00
CA TRP A 15 42.97 -5.06 31.83
C TRP A 15 43.73 -4.78 30.54
N SER A 16 43.38 -5.50 29.49
CA SER A 16 43.81 -5.23 28.12
C SER A 16 42.61 -5.14 27.17
N ASP A 17 42.81 -4.44 26.05
CA ASP A 17 41.86 -4.30 24.95
C ASP A 17 42.46 -4.96 23.69
N PRO A 18 42.37 -6.30 23.54
CA PRO A 18 42.89 -7.00 22.38
C PRO A 18 42.19 -6.61 21.07
N THR A 19 40.96 -6.08 21.16
CA THR A 19 40.22 -5.56 20.01
C THR A 19 40.70 -4.18 19.55
N ALA A 20 41.65 -3.57 20.25
CA ALA A 20 42.22 -2.26 19.94
C ALA A 20 41.15 -1.18 19.71
N THR A 21 40.06 -1.24 20.48
CA THR A 21 38.96 -0.26 20.41
C THR A 21 39.40 1.13 20.87
N GLY A 22 40.40 1.19 21.75
CA GLY A 22 40.81 2.43 22.41
C GLY A 22 39.80 2.90 23.48
N ALA A 23 38.77 2.09 23.77
CA ALA A 23 37.75 2.40 24.73
C ALA A 23 38.19 2.16 26.19
N LEU A 24 39.31 1.45 26.41
CA LEU A 24 39.81 1.14 27.74
C LEU A 24 40.61 2.30 28.33
N VAL A 25 40.07 2.95 29.38
CA VAL A 25 40.74 4.00 30.16
C VAL A 25 40.87 3.53 31.61
N GLY A 26 42.08 3.12 31.99
CA GLY A 26 42.31 2.44 33.26
C GLY A 26 41.55 1.11 33.29
N GLU A 27 40.64 0.95 34.25
CA GLU A 27 39.79 -0.25 34.39
C GLU A 27 38.35 -0.05 33.88
N GLN A 28 38.09 1.06 33.20
CA GLN A 28 36.77 1.45 32.71
C GLN A 28 36.72 1.45 31.19
N VAL A 29 35.59 1.04 30.62
CA VAL A 29 35.32 1.12 29.18
C VAL A 29 34.50 2.37 28.93
N GLN A 30 34.92 3.18 27.96
CA GLN A 30 34.17 4.32 27.45
C GLN A 30 33.25 3.86 26.31
N PRO A 31 31.93 3.76 26.51
CA PRO A 31 31.03 3.22 25.49
C PRO A 31 31.02 4.01 24.18
N ALA A 32 31.31 5.32 24.24
CA ALA A 32 31.36 6.20 23.06
C ALA A 32 32.49 5.86 22.07
N LEU A 33 33.49 5.08 22.50
CA LEU A 33 34.61 4.64 21.66
C LEU A 33 34.46 3.20 21.17
N LEU A 34 33.42 2.49 21.61
CA LEU A 34 33.18 1.13 21.14
C LEU A 34 32.60 1.16 19.72
N PRO A 35 33.12 0.34 18.81
CA PRO A 35 32.46 0.10 17.53
C PRO A 35 31.16 -0.68 17.76
N THR A 36 30.20 -0.54 16.83
CA THR A 36 29.00 -1.39 16.81
C THR A 36 29.39 -2.85 16.63
N GLY A 37 28.73 -3.74 17.37
CA GLY A 37 29.05 -5.17 17.41
C GLY A 37 29.67 -5.59 18.73
N THR A 38 30.40 -6.71 18.72
CA THR A 38 31.00 -7.29 19.92
C THR A 38 32.48 -6.91 20.03
N SER A 39 32.85 -6.28 21.14
CA SER A 39 34.24 -6.10 21.57
C SER A 39 34.51 -6.96 22.80
N PHE A 40 35.77 -7.26 23.09
CA PHE A 40 36.13 -8.01 24.29
C PHE A 40 37.38 -7.44 24.96
N PHE A 41 37.39 -7.55 26.28
CA PHE A 41 38.47 -7.08 27.14
C PHE A 41 38.94 -8.25 27.99
N VAL A 42 40.26 -8.36 28.18
CA VAL A 42 40.86 -9.48 28.93
C VAL A 42 41.47 -8.93 30.20
N TYR A 43 41.08 -9.51 31.33
CA TYR A 43 41.68 -9.30 32.64
C TYR A 43 42.66 -10.43 32.92
N THR A 44 43.91 -10.11 33.25
CA THR A 44 44.96 -11.08 33.53
C THR A 44 45.53 -10.85 34.92
N VAL A 45 45.64 -11.91 35.71
CA VAL A 45 46.33 -11.91 37.02
C VAL A 45 47.56 -12.77 36.90
N ASP A 46 48.68 -12.31 37.45
CA ASP A 46 49.89 -13.08 37.64
C ASP A 46 50.25 -13.08 39.13
N ASP A 47 50.21 -14.26 39.75
CA ASP A 47 50.65 -14.46 41.13
C ASP A 47 51.78 -15.49 41.14
N ALA A 48 53.00 -15.01 41.40
CA ALA A 48 54.20 -15.82 41.53
C ALA A 48 54.47 -16.80 40.36
N GLY A 49 54.12 -16.42 39.12
CA GLY A 49 54.34 -17.23 37.92
C GLY A 49 53.17 -18.15 37.55
N CYS A 50 52.05 -18.07 38.28
CA CYS A 50 50.77 -18.61 37.86
C CYS A 50 49.93 -17.50 37.24
N THR A 51 49.69 -17.61 35.94
CA THR A 51 48.85 -16.66 35.19
C THR A 51 47.46 -17.23 34.97
N ASP A 52 46.43 -16.44 35.25
CA ASP A 52 45.04 -16.74 34.93
C ASP A 52 44.40 -15.54 34.21
N ASP A 53 43.44 -15.82 33.32
CA ASP A 53 42.76 -14.78 32.55
C ASP A 53 41.24 -14.97 32.50
N ALA A 54 40.56 -13.85 32.32
CA ALA A 54 39.11 -13.80 32.19
C ALA A 54 38.72 -12.79 31.12
N THR A 55 37.79 -13.18 30.25
CA THR A 55 37.34 -12.35 29.12
C THR A 55 35.95 -11.78 29.40
N VAL A 56 35.80 -10.47 29.27
CA VAL A 56 34.51 -9.76 29.29
C VAL A 56 34.15 -9.35 27.87
N PHE A 57 32.97 -9.77 27.43
CA PHE A 57 32.39 -9.34 26.16
C PHE A 57 31.49 -8.13 26.38
N VAL A 58 31.62 -7.13 25.52
CA VAL A 58 30.76 -5.94 25.49
C VAL A 58 30.17 -5.82 24.11
N THR A 59 28.85 -5.81 24.03
CA THR A 59 28.10 -5.65 22.79
C THR A 59 27.47 -4.26 22.72
N LEU A 60 27.81 -3.51 21.68
CA LEU A 60 27.13 -2.26 21.35
C LEU A 60 26.17 -2.50 20.18
N SER A 61 24.87 -2.37 20.43
CA SER A 61 23.85 -2.39 19.38
C SER A 61 23.55 -0.99 18.89
N ASN A 62 23.18 -0.85 17.62
CA ASN A 62 22.56 0.37 17.13
C ASN A 62 21.24 0.62 17.88
N ALA A 63 20.94 1.89 18.11
CA ALA A 63 19.61 2.29 18.56
C ALA A 63 18.58 1.89 17.49
N PRO A 64 17.41 1.34 17.88
CA PRO A 64 16.38 1.00 16.91
C PRO A 64 15.92 2.26 16.17
N ASN A 65 15.73 2.14 14.86
CA ASN A 65 15.29 3.23 14.01
C ASN A 65 13.99 2.87 13.30
N ALA A 66 12.87 3.44 13.74
CA ALA A 66 11.57 3.25 13.09
C ALA A 66 11.33 4.21 11.91
N GLY A 67 12.28 5.06 11.56
CA GLY A 67 12.09 6.13 10.57
C GLY A 67 11.29 7.31 11.12
N THR A 68 10.75 8.13 10.22
CA THR A 68 9.91 9.28 10.56
C THR A 68 8.48 9.10 10.08
N ASN A 69 7.54 9.73 10.78
CA ASN A 69 6.13 9.71 10.40
C ASN A 69 5.93 10.20 8.96
N ALA A 70 4.94 9.62 8.29
CA ALA A 70 4.57 9.99 6.93
C ALA A 70 3.05 10.01 6.74
N VAL A 71 2.61 10.76 5.72
CA VAL A 71 1.22 10.81 5.27
C VAL A 71 1.22 10.61 3.78
N ILE A 72 0.44 9.65 3.30
CA ILE A 72 0.30 9.36 1.87
C ILE A 72 -1.17 9.28 1.48
N THR A 73 -1.44 9.58 0.22
CA THR A 73 -2.74 9.34 -0.41
C THR A 73 -2.52 8.39 -1.59
N VAL A 74 -3.30 7.32 -1.64
CA VAL A 74 -3.21 6.28 -2.68
C VAL A 74 -4.56 6.10 -3.37
N CYS A 75 -4.54 5.64 -4.61
CA CYS A 75 -5.76 5.29 -5.33
C CYS A 75 -6.23 3.89 -4.93
N SER A 76 -7.54 3.65 -4.85
CA SER A 76 -8.09 2.32 -4.52
C SER A 76 -7.76 1.23 -5.55
N THR A 77 -7.27 1.60 -6.73
CA THR A 77 -6.79 0.67 -7.78
C THR A 77 -5.27 0.53 -7.81
N ALA A 78 -4.54 1.19 -6.90
CA ALA A 78 -3.09 1.02 -6.81
C ALA A 78 -2.74 -0.41 -6.34
N PRO A 79 -1.61 -0.99 -6.80
CA PRO A 79 -1.19 -2.31 -6.37
C PRO A 79 -0.86 -2.32 -4.86
N PRO A 80 -0.95 -3.48 -4.19
CA PRO A 80 -0.48 -3.63 -2.82
C PRO A 80 1.00 -3.26 -2.70
N PHE A 81 1.37 -2.59 -1.61
CA PHE A 81 2.73 -2.11 -1.40
C PHE A 81 3.21 -2.29 0.05
N PRO A 82 4.52 -2.44 0.27
CA PRO A 82 5.10 -2.53 1.60
C PRO A 82 5.15 -1.14 2.28
N MET A 83 4.45 -0.98 3.41
CA MET A 83 4.31 0.31 4.10
C MET A 83 5.63 0.90 4.62
N TYR A 84 6.62 0.07 4.93
CA TYR A 84 7.90 0.56 5.46
C TYR A 84 8.68 1.42 4.45
N GLN A 85 8.41 1.27 3.15
CA GLN A 85 9.02 2.08 2.10
C GLN A 85 8.41 3.49 2.02
N GLU A 86 7.23 3.68 2.61
CA GLU A 86 6.50 4.95 2.61
C GLU A 86 6.79 5.80 3.86
N LEU A 87 7.47 5.23 4.86
CA LEU A 87 7.99 5.99 5.98
C LEU A 87 9.17 6.86 5.53
N GLY A 88 9.37 7.99 6.20
CA GLY A 88 10.55 8.82 5.93
C GLY A 88 11.82 8.26 6.57
N SER A 89 12.97 8.76 6.11
CA SER A 89 14.32 8.28 6.49
C SER A 89 14.58 6.83 6.06
N THR A 90 15.58 6.17 6.64
CA THR A 90 15.89 4.76 6.39
C THR A 90 15.49 3.91 7.60
N PRO A 91 14.19 3.56 7.77
CA PRO A 91 13.75 2.73 8.88
C PRO A 91 14.42 1.35 8.82
N ASP A 92 14.71 0.77 9.99
CA ASP A 92 15.16 -0.61 10.08
C ASP A 92 14.06 -1.53 9.55
N PRO A 93 14.35 -2.52 8.70
CA PRO A 93 13.33 -3.32 8.00
C PRO A 93 12.67 -4.41 8.85
N ASN A 94 13.08 -4.57 10.11
CA ASN A 94 12.67 -5.67 11.00
C ASN A 94 11.64 -5.27 12.06
N GLY A 95 10.99 -4.12 11.91
CA GLY A 95 9.91 -3.70 12.78
C GLY A 95 8.60 -4.43 12.51
N ALA A 96 7.68 -4.32 13.46
CA ALA A 96 6.33 -4.86 13.37
C ALA A 96 5.32 -3.75 13.08
N TRP A 97 4.30 -4.07 12.29
CA TRP A 97 3.20 -3.16 11.97
C TRP A 97 1.94 -3.51 12.76
N THR A 98 1.22 -2.48 13.20
CA THR A 98 -0.15 -2.59 13.68
C THR A 98 -1.08 -1.66 12.92
N ASP A 99 -2.30 -2.13 12.70
CA ASP A 99 -3.38 -1.37 12.06
C ASP A 99 -4.00 -0.32 13.02
N PRO A 100 -4.97 0.50 12.56
CA PRO A 100 -5.64 1.50 13.40
C PRO A 100 -6.42 0.92 14.60
N MET A 101 -6.68 -0.39 14.60
CA MET A 101 -7.34 -1.11 15.70
C MET A 101 -6.32 -1.83 16.61
N ASN A 102 -5.02 -1.54 16.44
CA ASN A 102 -3.89 -2.18 17.13
C ASN A 102 -3.75 -3.68 16.87
N THR A 103 -4.22 -4.16 15.72
CA THR A 103 -4.05 -5.55 15.27
C THR A 103 -2.75 -5.67 14.49
N MET A 104 -1.97 -6.71 14.77
CA MET A 104 -0.71 -6.96 14.08
C MET A 104 -0.95 -7.33 12.60
N MET A 105 -0.13 -6.81 11.71
CA MET A 105 -0.21 -7.07 10.26
C MET A 105 1.15 -7.36 9.65
N ASN A 106 1.15 -7.88 8.41
CA ASN A 106 2.34 -8.27 7.67
C ASN A 106 3.13 -7.09 7.07
N GLY A 107 2.66 -5.85 7.25
CA GLY A 107 3.32 -4.65 6.75
C GLY A 107 3.07 -4.33 5.27
N VAL A 108 2.12 -5.02 4.63
CA VAL A 108 1.66 -4.72 3.26
C VAL A 108 0.28 -4.08 3.35
N PHE A 109 0.09 -2.97 2.64
CA PHE A 109 -1.22 -2.31 2.50
C PHE A 109 -1.77 -2.57 1.10
N ASP A 110 -3.01 -3.04 1.01
CA ASP A 110 -3.75 -3.23 -0.24
C ASP A 110 -4.89 -2.20 -0.32
N PRO A 111 -4.75 -1.14 -1.15
CA PRO A 111 -5.77 -0.09 -1.30
C PRO A 111 -7.15 -0.57 -1.76
N ALA A 112 -7.26 -1.78 -2.33
CA ALA A 112 -8.53 -2.32 -2.78
C ALA A 112 -9.40 -2.87 -1.63
N VAL A 113 -8.79 -3.25 -0.50
CA VAL A 113 -9.47 -3.92 0.61
C VAL A 113 -9.21 -3.28 1.97
N ASP A 114 -8.03 -2.67 2.17
CA ASP A 114 -7.65 -2.08 3.44
C ASP A 114 -8.23 -0.66 3.59
N PRO A 115 -8.87 -0.35 4.72
CA PRO A 115 -9.42 0.97 4.96
C PRO A 115 -8.31 1.99 5.23
N SER A 116 -8.62 3.26 4.94
CA SER A 116 -7.76 4.38 5.34
C SER A 116 -7.58 4.43 6.86
N GLY A 117 -6.40 4.85 7.32
CA GLY A 117 -6.12 4.93 8.74
C GLY A 117 -4.66 5.19 9.09
N VAL A 118 -4.37 5.23 10.39
CA VAL A 118 -3.03 5.37 10.94
C VAL A 118 -2.47 3.98 11.27
N PHE A 119 -1.37 3.63 10.62
CA PHE A 119 -0.61 2.42 10.85
C PHE A 119 0.62 2.75 11.68
N MET A 120 0.96 1.90 12.64
CA MET A 120 2.10 2.12 13.53
C MET A 120 3.18 1.08 13.27
N TYR A 121 4.40 1.56 13.05
CA TYR A 121 5.60 0.75 12.90
C TYR A 121 6.42 0.79 14.17
N THR A 122 6.78 -0.37 14.71
CA THR A 122 7.57 -0.49 15.95
C THR A 122 8.82 -1.32 15.71
N VAL A 123 9.99 -0.74 15.97
CA VAL A 123 11.28 -1.44 15.95
C VAL A 123 11.71 -1.68 17.39
N THR A 124 11.74 -2.94 17.80
CA THR A 124 12.08 -3.32 19.17
C THR A 124 13.57 -3.19 19.43
N GLY A 125 13.94 -2.39 20.43
CA GLY A 125 15.31 -2.29 20.91
C GLY A 125 15.64 -3.41 21.91
N PRO A 126 16.83 -4.04 21.83
CA PRO A 126 17.28 -4.92 22.91
C PRO A 126 17.57 -4.07 24.16
N PRO A 127 17.20 -4.51 25.37
CA PRO A 127 17.56 -3.80 26.60
C PRO A 127 19.07 -3.51 26.65
N PRO A 128 19.49 -2.29 27.03
CA PRO A 128 18.69 -1.20 27.63
C PRO A 128 18.03 -0.24 26.62
N CYS A 129 18.15 -0.48 25.32
CA CYS A 129 17.53 0.37 24.30
C CYS A 129 16.00 0.26 24.37
N VAL A 130 15.31 1.40 24.45
CA VAL A 130 13.85 1.47 24.27
C VAL A 130 13.51 1.26 22.79
N SER A 131 12.33 0.70 22.52
CA SER A 131 11.82 0.58 21.15
C SER A 131 11.60 1.95 20.50
N ALA A 132 11.78 2.01 19.19
CA ALA A 132 11.43 3.17 18.37
C ALA A 132 10.10 2.94 17.66
N THR A 133 9.36 4.02 17.38
CA THR A 133 8.06 3.96 16.70
C THR A 133 7.93 5.07 15.65
N ALA A 134 7.23 4.76 14.55
CA ALA A 134 6.77 5.73 13.56
C ALA A 134 5.33 5.44 13.15
N THR A 135 4.65 6.44 12.61
CA THR A 135 3.27 6.33 12.13
C THR A 135 3.16 6.67 10.65
N LEU A 136 2.36 5.90 9.93
CA LEU A 136 2.02 6.12 8.53
C LEU A 136 0.51 6.33 8.44
N LEU A 137 0.09 7.54 8.07
CA LEU A 137 -1.31 7.82 7.75
C LEU A 137 -1.53 7.55 6.27
N ILE A 138 -2.38 6.58 5.95
CA ILE A 138 -2.76 6.24 4.58
C ILE A 138 -4.20 6.70 4.35
N GLN A 139 -4.39 7.53 3.32
CA GLN A 139 -5.70 7.92 2.82
C GLN A 139 -5.95 7.27 1.45
N VAL A 140 -7.12 6.65 1.29
CA VAL A 140 -7.51 5.98 0.04
C VAL A 140 -8.50 6.87 -0.70
N THR A 141 -8.13 7.28 -1.91
CA THR A 141 -9.05 7.94 -2.84
C THR A 141 -9.72 6.86 -3.69
N GLN A 142 -11.05 6.89 -3.75
CA GLN A 142 -11.78 5.93 -4.57
C GLN A 142 -11.65 6.28 -6.05
N ALA A 143 -11.29 5.29 -6.86
CA ALA A 143 -11.22 5.44 -8.31
C ALA A 143 -12.59 5.77 -8.90
N ALA A 144 -12.60 6.60 -9.95
CA ALA A 144 -13.79 6.82 -10.75
C ALA A 144 -14.27 5.49 -11.36
N ASN A 145 -15.59 5.27 -11.38
CA ASN A 145 -16.17 4.09 -12.01
C ASN A 145 -16.99 4.51 -13.23
N ALA A 146 -16.43 4.36 -14.43
CA ALA A 146 -17.16 4.63 -15.67
C ALA A 146 -18.04 3.45 -16.13
N GLY A 147 -17.95 2.29 -15.48
CA GLY A 147 -18.60 1.05 -15.88
C GLY A 147 -17.68 0.11 -16.65
N VAL A 148 -18.30 -0.93 -17.22
CA VAL A 148 -17.68 -1.90 -18.12
C VAL A 148 -18.30 -1.73 -19.50
N ASP A 149 -17.46 -1.85 -20.53
CA ASP A 149 -17.88 -1.71 -21.92
C ASP A 149 -19.07 -2.60 -22.27
N GLY A 150 -19.97 -2.05 -23.07
CA GLY A 150 -21.19 -2.66 -23.51
C GLY A 150 -21.32 -2.70 -25.03
N ASN A 151 -22.17 -3.60 -25.51
CA ASN A 151 -22.60 -3.65 -26.90
C ASN A 151 -24.11 -3.83 -26.96
N SER A 152 -24.75 -3.19 -27.94
CA SER A 152 -26.20 -3.31 -28.14
C SER A 152 -26.54 -3.11 -29.61
N SER A 153 -27.48 -3.92 -30.11
CA SER A 153 -28.10 -3.69 -31.40
C SER A 153 -29.37 -2.86 -31.23
N TYR A 154 -29.69 -2.03 -32.21
CA TYR A 154 -30.90 -1.23 -32.23
C TYR A 154 -31.52 -1.19 -33.63
N CYS A 155 -32.82 -0.95 -33.68
CA CYS A 155 -33.62 -0.67 -34.86
C CYS A 155 -33.98 0.82 -34.90
N THR A 156 -34.14 1.44 -36.08
CA THR A 156 -34.53 2.86 -36.18
C THR A 156 -35.91 3.18 -35.58
N THR A 157 -36.73 2.16 -35.35
CA THR A 157 -38.07 2.28 -34.75
C THR A 157 -38.09 2.05 -33.24
N ASP A 158 -36.94 1.75 -32.63
CA ASP A 158 -36.87 1.53 -31.19
C ASP A 158 -37.10 2.84 -30.43
N THR A 159 -37.60 2.72 -29.20
CA THR A 159 -37.77 3.87 -28.32
C THR A 159 -36.42 4.38 -27.83
N PRO A 160 -36.26 5.69 -27.56
CA PRO A 160 -35.06 6.22 -26.92
C PRO A 160 -34.71 5.51 -25.62
N PHE A 161 -33.42 5.33 -25.35
CA PHE A 161 -32.93 4.62 -24.17
C PHE A 161 -31.69 5.28 -23.57
N SER A 162 -31.45 5.04 -22.28
CA SER A 162 -30.24 5.49 -21.59
C SER A 162 -29.03 4.68 -22.05
N LEU A 163 -27.97 5.37 -22.45
CA LEU A 163 -26.68 4.75 -22.77
C LEU A 163 -26.03 4.14 -21.51
N LEU A 164 -26.31 4.69 -20.33
CA LEU A 164 -25.80 4.16 -19.06
C LEU A 164 -26.32 2.74 -18.77
N ASP A 165 -27.57 2.46 -19.19
CA ASP A 165 -28.20 1.14 -19.02
C ASP A 165 -27.61 0.08 -19.97
N ARG A 166 -26.73 0.50 -20.89
CA ARG A 166 -26.00 -0.40 -21.81
C ARG A 166 -24.59 -0.70 -21.34
N LEU A 167 -24.14 -0.09 -20.24
CA LEU A 167 -22.86 -0.39 -19.60
C LEU A 167 -23.04 -1.43 -18.48
N GLY A 168 -22.01 -2.26 -18.27
CA GLY A 168 -21.90 -3.12 -17.09
C GLY A 168 -21.23 -2.42 -15.91
N GLY A 169 -21.04 -3.12 -14.80
CA GLY A 169 -20.14 -2.69 -13.72
C GLY A 169 -20.61 -1.53 -12.84
N ASN A 170 -21.92 -1.24 -12.83
CA ASN A 170 -22.53 -0.18 -12.00
C ASN A 170 -21.88 1.21 -12.23
N PRO A 171 -21.90 1.73 -13.47
CA PRO A 171 -21.26 2.99 -13.83
C PRO A 171 -21.81 4.16 -13.00
N ALA A 172 -20.95 5.10 -12.64
CA ALA A 172 -21.38 6.30 -11.94
C ALA A 172 -22.25 7.19 -12.86
N PRO A 173 -23.42 7.66 -12.42
CA PRO A 173 -24.35 8.39 -13.28
C PRO A 173 -23.92 9.82 -13.61
N ASN A 174 -22.86 10.34 -12.97
CA ASN A 174 -22.37 11.70 -13.10
C ASN A 174 -21.30 11.89 -14.20
N GLY A 175 -21.07 10.87 -15.04
CA GLY A 175 -20.13 10.99 -16.15
C GLY A 175 -20.71 11.77 -17.34
N THR A 176 -19.82 12.15 -18.24
CA THR A 176 -20.14 12.84 -19.49
C THR A 176 -20.09 11.89 -20.66
N TRP A 177 -20.99 12.06 -21.64
CA TRP A 177 -21.02 11.26 -22.85
C TRP A 177 -20.40 12.00 -24.04
N SER A 178 -19.79 11.24 -24.94
CA SER A 178 -19.29 11.76 -26.22
C SER A 178 -19.49 10.75 -27.35
N TYR A 179 -19.67 11.26 -28.56
CA TYR A 179 -19.78 10.51 -29.80
C TYR A 179 -18.93 11.18 -30.87
N ALA A 180 -18.05 10.41 -31.53
CA ALA A 180 -17.09 10.92 -32.51
C ALA A 180 -16.27 12.14 -32.02
N GLY A 181 -15.93 12.17 -30.71
CA GLY A 181 -15.18 13.26 -30.07
C GLY A 181 -15.99 14.51 -29.72
N MET A 182 -17.30 14.55 -30.02
CA MET A 182 -18.20 15.64 -29.65
C MET A 182 -19.00 15.28 -28.40
N SER A 183 -19.37 16.27 -27.59
CA SER A 183 -20.23 16.05 -26.43
C SER A 183 -21.61 15.53 -26.87
N HIS A 184 -22.12 14.56 -26.12
CA HIS A 184 -23.42 13.93 -26.34
C HIS A 184 -24.20 13.87 -25.02
N GLY A 185 -25.53 13.77 -25.11
CA GLY A 185 -26.39 13.50 -23.95
C GLY A 185 -26.31 12.04 -23.49
N PRO A 186 -26.90 11.68 -22.33
CA PRO A 186 -26.91 10.30 -21.85
C PRO A 186 -27.97 9.40 -22.51
N VAL A 187 -28.83 9.96 -23.37
CA VAL A 187 -29.93 9.25 -24.04
C VAL A 187 -29.58 9.07 -25.51
N PHE A 188 -29.70 7.85 -26.00
CA PHE A 188 -29.63 7.52 -27.42
C PHE A 188 -31.04 7.51 -28.02
N VAL A 189 -31.20 8.15 -29.17
CA VAL A 189 -32.45 8.31 -29.92
C VAL A 189 -32.32 7.58 -31.27
N PRO A 190 -32.87 6.35 -31.39
CA PRO A 190 -32.87 5.62 -32.65
C PRO A 190 -33.49 6.42 -33.81
N GLY A 191 -32.83 6.40 -34.96
CA GLY A 191 -33.24 7.16 -36.15
C GLY A 191 -32.77 8.61 -36.18
N VAL A 192 -32.23 9.14 -35.08
CA VAL A 192 -31.55 10.45 -35.02
C VAL A 192 -30.05 10.25 -34.82
N ASP A 193 -29.69 9.45 -33.82
CA ASP A 193 -28.30 9.18 -33.46
C ASP A 193 -27.70 8.06 -34.34
N GLY A 194 -26.44 8.23 -34.71
CA GLY A 194 -25.73 7.30 -35.59
C GLY A 194 -25.22 6.04 -34.88
N PRO A 195 -25.00 4.92 -35.59
CA PRO A 195 -24.31 3.77 -35.01
C PRO A 195 -22.84 4.12 -34.69
N GLY A 196 -22.22 3.33 -33.83
CA GLY A 196 -20.81 3.50 -33.44
C GLY A 196 -20.60 3.50 -31.94
N GLU A 197 -19.45 4.02 -31.53
CA GLU A 197 -18.99 4.02 -30.14
C GLU A 197 -19.40 5.31 -29.42
N TYR A 198 -20.11 5.15 -28.30
CA TYR A 198 -20.47 6.20 -27.37
C TYR A 198 -19.62 6.04 -26.11
N ILE A 199 -18.82 7.05 -25.78
CA ILE A 199 -17.86 6.98 -24.68
C ILE A 199 -18.41 7.73 -23.47
N HIS A 200 -18.53 7.02 -22.35
CA HIS A 200 -18.83 7.55 -21.03
C HIS A 200 -17.53 7.82 -20.27
N ARG A 201 -17.33 9.05 -19.80
CA ARG A 201 -16.14 9.45 -19.02
C ARG A 201 -16.57 9.96 -17.65
N VAL A 202 -15.94 9.41 -16.60
CA VAL A 202 -16.11 9.86 -15.22
C VAL A 202 -14.79 10.43 -14.74
N LEU A 203 -14.81 11.69 -14.27
CA LEU A 203 -13.60 12.35 -13.79
C LEU A 203 -13.14 11.75 -12.46
N GLY A 204 -11.86 11.46 -12.37
CA GLY A 204 -11.19 10.98 -11.16
C GLY A 204 -10.71 12.12 -10.28
N VAL A 205 -10.30 11.77 -9.07
CA VAL A 205 -9.64 12.68 -8.13
C VAL A 205 -8.23 12.15 -7.90
N ALA A 206 -7.22 13.00 -8.09
CA ALA A 206 -5.83 12.61 -7.88
C ALA A 206 -5.63 12.03 -6.45
N PRO A 207 -4.87 10.94 -6.29
CA PRO A 207 -4.02 10.28 -7.29
C PRO A 207 -4.74 9.36 -8.28
N CYS A 208 -6.05 9.13 -8.14
CA CYS A 208 -6.81 8.39 -9.15
C CYS A 208 -7.00 9.19 -10.42
N GLY A 209 -6.85 8.53 -11.57
CA GLY A 209 -7.19 9.08 -12.88
C GLY A 209 -8.68 8.98 -13.19
N ASP A 210 -9.05 9.59 -14.31
CA ASP A 210 -10.38 9.43 -14.90
C ASP A 210 -10.60 7.98 -15.35
N ALA A 211 -11.87 7.58 -15.37
CA ALA A 211 -12.29 6.31 -15.94
C ALA A 211 -13.14 6.54 -17.20
N THR A 212 -13.06 5.60 -18.13
CA THR A 212 -13.90 5.57 -19.34
C THR A 212 -14.48 4.20 -19.58
N ALA A 213 -15.69 4.15 -20.11
CA ALA A 213 -16.31 2.94 -20.65
C ALA A 213 -17.07 3.28 -21.92
N SER A 214 -17.21 2.31 -22.82
CA SER A 214 -17.78 2.50 -24.15
C SER A 214 -19.01 1.64 -24.38
N VAL A 215 -20.01 2.20 -25.06
CA VAL A 215 -21.14 1.45 -25.62
C VAL A 215 -21.03 1.44 -27.13
N VAL A 216 -20.90 0.26 -27.72
CA VAL A 216 -20.91 0.09 -29.18
C VAL A 216 -22.33 -0.22 -29.65
N LEU A 217 -22.92 0.68 -30.42
CA LEU A 217 -24.27 0.56 -30.96
C LEU A 217 -24.26 0.18 -32.44
N THR A 218 -24.91 -0.95 -32.76
CA THR A 218 -25.00 -1.47 -34.13
C THR A 218 -26.42 -1.41 -34.64
N LEU A 219 -26.63 -0.76 -35.79
CA LEU A 219 -27.92 -0.73 -36.46
C LEU A 219 -28.24 -2.10 -37.07
N VAL A 220 -29.45 -2.61 -36.84
CA VAL A 220 -29.98 -3.83 -37.45
C VAL A 220 -31.29 -3.57 -38.20
N SER A 221 -31.66 -4.48 -39.11
CA SER A 221 -32.90 -4.38 -39.87
C SER A 221 -34.13 -4.57 -38.98
N CYS A 222 -35.05 -3.62 -39.01
CA CYS A 222 -36.31 -3.71 -38.28
C CYS A 222 -37.20 -4.81 -38.90
N ALA A 223 -37.67 -5.75 -38.07
CA ALA A 223 -38.72 -6.66 -38.51
C ALA A 223 -40.04 -5.88 -38.61
N ILE A 224 -40.47 -5.57 -39.83
CA ILE A 224 -41.82 -5.07 -40.06
C ILE A 224 -42.80 -6.22 -39.83
N THR A 225 -43.52 -6.23 -38.72
CA THR A 225 -44.78 -6.97 -38.64
C THR A 225 -45.78 -6.24 -39.52
N ALA A 226 -45.85 -6.63 -40.79
CA ALA A 226 -46.94 -6.18 -41.66
C ALA A 226 -48.28 -6.49 -40.96
N PRO A 227 -49.22 -5.54 -40.85
CA PRO A 227 -50.52 -5.85 -40.28
C PRO A 227 -51.15 -6.95 -41.13
N VAL A 228 -51.55 -8.05 -40.49
CA VAL A 228 -52.37 -9.08 -41.12
C VAL A 228 -53.64 -8.36 -41.58
N ASN A 229 -53.76 -8.12 -42.89
CA ASN A 229 -54.98 -7.64 -43.48
C ASN A 229 -56.02 -8.75 -43.33
N MET A 230 -56.82 -8.71 -42.25
CA MET A 230 -58.03 -9.52 -42.12
C MET A 230 -59.04 -9.00 -43.15
N GLY A 231 -58.85 -9.40 -44.41
CA GLY A 231 -59.81 -9.23 -45.47
C GLY A 231 -61.09 -9.96 -45.10
N VAL A 232 -62.10 -9.20 -44.72
CA VAL A 232 -63.47 -9.63 -44.52
C VAL A 232 -63.98 -10.18 -45.86
N GLN A 233 -64.16 -11.50 -45.98
CA GLN A 233 -65.05 -12.05 -47.01
C GLN A 233 -66.43 -12.25 -46.37
N ASN A 234 -67.30 -11.23 -46.55
CA ASN A 234 -68.73 -11.37 -46.35
C ASN A 234 -69.40 -11.93 -47.62
N VAL A 235 -69.97 -13.12 -47.45
CA VAL A 235 -71.09 -13.86 -48.09
C VAL A 235 -71.89 -13.24 -49.25
N ALA A 236 -72.14 -14.05 -50.29
CA ALA A 236 -73.39 -14.21 -51.09
C ALA A 236 -73.15 -15.38 -52.08
N GLU A 237 -74.01 -16.36 -52.37
CA GLU A 237 -75.39 -16.78 -52.09
C GLU A 237 -75.42 -18.32 -52.07
#